data_AF-A0A972UYQ9-F1
#
_entry.id   AF-A0A972UYQ9-F1
#
_cell.length_a   1.000
_cell.length_b   1.000
_cell.length_c   1.000
_cell.angle_alpha   90.00
_cell.angle_beta   90.00
_cell.angle_gamma   90.00
#
_symmetry.space_group_name_H-M   'P 1'
#
loop_
_entity.id
_entity.type
_entity.pdbx_description
1 polymer ?
#
loop_
_entity_poly.entity_id
_entity_poly.type
_entity_poly.pdbx_seq_one_letter_code
_entity_poly.pdbx_strand_id
1 'polypeptide(L)' 'PKGEYLSGYLATPVYKLFRLEGLIDPIQPPLNTPFMSNIGYHIREGVHDVTRFDWFQFIKFADKHLK' A
#
# COMPACT_ATOMS: atom_id res chain seq x y z
N PRO A 1 7.85 6.29 7.11
CA PRO A 1 7.35 4.90 7.03
C PRO A 1 6.15 4.57 7.94
N LYS A 2 6.30 4.50 9.28
CA LYS A 2 5.22 4.03 10.17
C LYS A 2 3.95 4.90 10.10
N GLY A 3 4.10 6.21 10.08
CA GLY A 3 2.98 7.16 9.97
C GLY A 3 2.21 6.97 8.66
N GLU A 4 2.92 6.85 7.53
CA GLU A 4 2.33 6.62 6.21
C GLU A 4 1.48 5.34 6.18
N TYR A 5 1.99 4.24 6.77
CA TYR A 5 1.25 2.98 6.87
C TYR A 5 -0.03 3.14 7.71
N LEU A 6 0.11 3.71 8.91
CA LEU A 6 -1.04 3.92 9.81
C LEU A 6 -2.08 4.85 9.21
N SER A 7 -1.68 5.88 8.46
CA SER A 7 -2.62 6.73 7.72
C SER A 7 -3.44 5.92 6.71
N GLY A 8 -2.80 5.03 5.95
CA GLY A 8 -3.52 4.11 5.05
C GLY A 8 -4.46 3.16 5.79
N TYR A 9 -4.02 2.57 6.91
CA TYR A 9 -4.84 1.66 7.72
C TYR A 9 -6.04 2.38 8.34
N LEU A 10 -5.85 3.59 8.86
CA LEU A 10 -6.92 4.39 9.46
C LEU A 10 -7.88 4.96 8.41
N ALA A 11 -7.53 4.95 7.12
CA ALA A 11 -8.45 5.26 6.02
C ALA A 11 -9.36 4.07 5.64
N THR A 12 -9.04 2.84 6.06
CA THR A 12 -9.83 1.62 5.78
C THR A 12 -11.32 1.76 6.10
N PRO A 13 -11.76 2.37 7.22
CA PRO A 13 -13.19 2.52 7.52
C PRO A 13 -13.95 3.28 6.43
N VAL A 14 -13.36 4.32 5.82
CA VAL A 14 -14.01 5.09 4.75
C VAL A 14 -14.09 4.25 3.47
N TYR A 15 -13.06 3.48 3.12
CA TYR A 15 -13.10 2.56 1.98
C TYR A 15 -14.19 1.49 2.13
N LYS A 16 -14.39 0.99 3.36
CA LYS A 16 -15.46 0.02 3.65
C LYS A 16 -16.87 0.58 3.40
N LEU A 17 -17.09 1.90 3.52
CA LEU A 17 -18.37 2.52 3.16
C LEU A 17 -18.74 2.29 1.69
N PHE A 18 -17.72 2.19 0.82
CA PHE A 18 -17.86 1.91 -0.61
C PHE A 18 -17.73 0.42 -0.94
N ARG A 19 -17.77 -0.47 0.05
CA ARG A 19 -17.54 -1.92 -0.09
C ARG A 19 -16.16 -2.25 -0.69
N LEU A 20 -15.17 -1.40 -0.43
CA LEU A 20 -13.79 -1.60 -0.86
C LEU A 20 -12.94 -2.12 0.31
N GLU A 21 -11.84 -2.80 -0.03
CA GLU A 21 -10.90 -3.34 0.93
C GLU A 21 -9.75 -2.36 1.20
N GLY A 22 -9.50 -2.03 2.47
CA GLY A 22 -8.33 -1.26 2.88
C GLY A 22 -7.18 -2.16 3.36
N LEU A 23 -6.34 -1.63 4.25
CA LEU A 23 -5.33 -2.42 4.97
C LEU A 23 -5.98 -3.15 6.16
N ILE A 24 -5.52 -4.37 6.43
CA ILE A 24 -6.17 -5.29 7.39
C ILE A 24 -5.52 -5.36 8.77
N ASP A 25 -4.27 -4.90 8.90
CA ASP A 25 -3.48 -4.98 10.13
C ASP A 25 -2.90 -3.59 10.46
N PRO A 26 -2.94 -3.10 11.71
CA PRO A 26 -2.25 -1.86 12.11
C PRO A 26 -0.70 -1.98 12.12
N ILE A 27 -0.16 -3.18 11.97
CA ILE A 27 1.28 -3.46 11.90
C ILE A 27 1.75 -3.40 10.44
N GLN A 28 2.78 -2.59 10.21
CA GLN A 28 3.41 -2.45 8.89
C GLN A 28 4.00 -3.79 8.42
N PRO A 29 3.86 -4.16 7.14
CA PRO A 29 4.45 -5.38 6.62
C PRO A 29 5.99 -5.33 6.64
N PRO A 30 6.67 -6.48 6.56
CA PRO A 30 8.11 -6.54 6.33
C PRO A 30 8.57 -5.75 5.09
N LEU A 31 9.88 -5.49 5.01
CA LEU A 31 10.48 -4.89 3.83
C LEU A 31 10.24 -5.76 2.59
N ASN A 32 9.98 -5.11 1.46
CA ASN A 32 9.74 -5.71 0.15
C ASN A 32 8.56 -6.69 0.07
N THR A 33 7.65 -6.68 1.04
CA THR A 33 6.41 -7.46 0.98
C THR A 33 5.22 -6.53 0.75
N PRO A 34 4.95 -6.13 -0.51
CA PRO A 34 3.86 -5.20 -0.83
C PRO A 34 2.50 -5.81 -0.52
N PHE A 35 1.59 -5.00 -0.02
CA PHE A 35 0.18 -5.32 0.18
C PHE A 35 -0.66 -4.56 -0.85
N MET A 36 -1.50 -5.28 -1.60
CA MET A 36 -2.21 -4.72 -2.77
C MET A 36 -3.72 -4.96 -2.66
N SER A 37 -4.41 -4.26 -1.75
CA SER A 37 -5.89 -4.15 -1.75
C SER A 37 -6.33 -2.88 -2.49
N ASN A 38 -7.52 -2.32 -2.26
CA ASN A 38 -7.87 -0.99 -2.80
C ASN A 38 -7.04 0.13 -2.16
N ILE A 39 -6.50 -0.10 -0.96
CA ILE A 39 -5.41 0.71 -0.39
C ILE A 39 -4.13 -0.12 -0.51
N GLY A 40 -3.26 0.24 -1.46
CA GLY A 40 -1.95 -0.39 -1.62
C GLY A 40 -0.91 0.21 -0.67
N TYR A 41 -0.02 -0.63 -0.14
CA TYR A 41 1.16 -0.18 0.61
C TYR A 41 2.36 -1.06 0.30
N HIS A 42 3.52 -0.44 0.08
CA HIS A 42 4.80 -1.13 0.11
C HIS A 42 5.83 -0.31 0.86
N ILE A 43 6.80 -1.00 1.44
CA ILE A 43 8.01 -0.42 2.01
C ILE A 43 9.19 -1.21 1.44
N ARG A 44 10.27 -0.51 1.08
CA ARG A 44 11.50 -1.11 0.55
C ARG A 44 12.70 -0.74 1.41
N GLU A 45 13.76 -1.53 1.35
CA GLU A 45 15.06 -1.08 1.85
C GLU A 45 15.61 0.13 1.09
N GLY A 46 16.63 0.75 1.69
CA GLY A 46 17.35 1.89 1.12
C GLY A 46 16.94 3.22 1.72
N VAL A 47 17.30 4.30 1.02
CA VAL A 47 17.03 5.69 1.44
C VAL A 47 15.92 6.32 0.59
N HIS A 48 15.60 7.58 0.88
CA HIS A 48 14.61 8.36 0.15
C HIS A 48 14.99 8.49 -1.33
N ASP A 49 14.21 7.82 -2.18
CA ASP A 49 14.36 7.78 -3.63
C ASP A 49 13.10 7.13 -4.25
N VAL A 50 12.95 7.17 -5.57
CA VAL A 50 11.98 6.35 -6.32
C VAL A 50 12.76 5.42 -7.25
N THR A 51 12.74 4.14 -6.94
CA THR A 51 13.55 3.12 -7.57
C THR A 51 12.75 2.27 -8.55
N ARG A 52 13.46 1.38 -9.27
CA ARG A 52 12.83 0.37 -10.12
C ARG A 52 11.85 -0.53 -9.33
N PHE A 53 12.14 -0.83 -8.06
CA PHE A 53 11.24 -1.62 -7.22
C PHE A 53 9.89 -0.92 -7.06
N ASP A 54 9.91 0.38 -6.75
CA ASP A 54 8.70 1.18 -6.55
C ASP A 54 7.83 1.19 -7.81
N TRP A 55 8.45 1.44 -8.96
CA TRP A 55 7.77 1.41 -10.25
C TRP A 55 7.11 0.06 -10.56
N PHE A 56 7.77 -1.06 -10.24
CA PHE A 56 7.14 -2.36 -10.39
C PHE A 56 5.91 -2.53 -9.50
N GLN A 57 5.93 -2.01 -8.27
CA GLN A 57 4.75 -2.06 -7.41
C GLN A 57 3.63 -1.17 -7.92
N PHE A 58 3.94 0.04 -8.40
CA PHE A 58 2.94 0.93 -8.99
C PHE A 58 2.25 0.34 -10.22
N ILE A 59 3.02 -0.28 -11.13
CA ILE A 59 2.47 -0.93 -12.32
C ILE A 59 1.56 -2.10 -11.92
N LYS A 60 1.98 -2.96 -10.99
CA LYS A 60 1.14 -4.07 -10.48
C LYS A 60 -0.15 -3.57 -9.84
N PHE A 61 -0.09 -2.46 -9.12
CA PHE A 61 -1.28 -1.84 -8.53
C PHE A 61 -2.20 -1.29 -9.63
N ALA A 62 -1.64 -0.58 -10.62
CA ALA A 62 -2.39 -0.06 -11.76
C ALA A 62 -3.08 -1.18 -12.56
N ASP A 63 -2.38 -2.29 -12.86
CA ASP A 63 -2.95 -3.45 -13.56
C ASP A 63 -4.17 -4.05 -12.83
N LYS A 64 -4.20 -3.95 -11.49
CA LYS A 64 -5.32 -4.43 -10.68
C LYS A 64 -6.51 -3.48 -10.69
N HIS A 65 -6.28 -2.16 -10.78
CA HIS A 65 -7.29 -1.15 -10.45
C HIS A 65 -7.71 -0.23 -11.60
N LEU A 66 -6.91 -0.10 -12.67
CA LEU A 66 -7.10 0.89 -13.74
C LEU A 66 -7.40 0.23 -15.09
N LYS A 67 -8.26 -0.80 -15.08
CA LYS A 67 -8.79 -1.41 -16.30
C LYS A 67 -9.94 -0.61 -16.88
#